data_AF-A0A522ISL8-F1
#
_entry.id   AF-A0A522ISL8-F1
#
_cell.length_a   1.000
_cell.length_b   1.000
_cell.length_c   1.000
_cell.angle_alpha   90.00
_cell.angle_beta   90.00
_cell.angle_gamma   90.00
#
_symmetry.space_group_name_H-M   'P 1'
#
loop_
_entity.id
_entity.type
_entity.pdbx_description
1 polymer ?
#
loop_
_entity_poly.entity_id
_entity_poly.type
_entity_poly.pdbx_seq_one_letter_code
_entity_poly.pdbx_strand_id
1 'polypeptide(L)'
;MRTIIDGVLLHDSDKTIIAIKEIIARKRRLGEITADRARDAFTDIEILDYQDAECQATYLMCNRDVFGDEWWNILRGGVAGKAVLFRDALRDWVRATRERNGCLYGEPCRAGFLQQRGA
;
A
#
# COMPACT_ATOMS: atom_id res chain seq x y z
N MET A 1 -8.82 15.22 -15.54
CA MET A 1 -7.94 14.24 -16.23
C MET A 1 -8.02 12.91 -15.51
N ARG A 2 -8.80 11.99 -16.10
CA ARG A 2 -9.21 10.69 -15.56
C ARG A 2 -8.13 9.71 -16.03
N THR A 3 -7.19 9.31 -15.18
CA THR A 3 -6.32 8.18 -15.52
C THR A 3 -7.17 6.94 -15.28
N ILE A 4 -7.95 6.60 -16.29
CA ILE A 4 -8.87 5.48 -16.28
C ILE A 4 -7.98 4.24 -16.40
N ILE A 5 -7.76 3.54 -15.30
CA ILE A 5 -7.66 2.09 -15.41
C ILE A 5 -9.05 1.70 -15.93
N ASP A 6 -9.21 1.27 -17.18
CA ASP A 6 -10.57 0.88 -17.69
C ASP A 6 -11.04 -0.44 -17.05
N GLY A 7 -11.18 -0.43 -15.73
CA GLY A 7 -11.59 -1.53 -14.88
C GLY A 7 -11.77 -1.01 -13.46
N VAL A 8 -12.69 -1.61 -12.72
CA VAL A 8 -12.91 -1.25 -11.31
C VAL A 8 -11.94 -2.07 -10.47
N LEU A 9 -11.08 -1.41 -9.70
CA LEU A 9 -10.27 -2.07 -8.69
C LEU A 9 -11.19 -2.53 -7.56
N LEU A 10 -11.30 -3.84 -7.37
CA LEU A 10 -12.04 -4.45 -6.27
C LEU A 10 -11.02 -4.86 -5.22
N HIS A 11 -10.99 -4.14 -4.11
CA HIS A 11 -10.12 -4.47 -2.98
C HIS A 11 -10.73 -5.62 -2.17
N ASP A 12 -9.90 -6.61 -1.85
CA ASP A 12 -10.23 -7.72 -0.97
C ASP A 12 -9.52 -7.49 0.36
N SER A 13 -10.27 -6.87 1.28
CA SER A 13 -9.74 -6.48 2.57
C SER A 13 -9.28 -7.66 3.41
N ASP A 14 -10.09 -8.71 3.52
CA ASP A 14 -9.78 -9.87 4.35
C ASP A 14 -8.47 -10.52 3.90
N LYS A 15 -8.30 -10.72 2.58
CA LYS A 15 -7.04 -11.24 2.04
C LYS A 15 -5.88 -10.30 2.27
N THR A 16 -6.11 -8.99 2.24
CA THR A 16 -5.06 -8.00 2.52
C THR A 16 -4.60 -8.10 3.97
N ILE A 17 -5.52 -8.17 4.93
CA ILE A 17 -5.19 -8.28 6.35
C ILE A 17 -4.49 -9.61 6.65
N ILE A 18 -4.95 -10.71 6.06
CA ILE A 18 -4.27 -12.00 6.17
C ILE A 18 -2.83 -11.86 5.68
N ALA A 19 -2.60 -11.27 4.51
CA ALA A 19 -1.26 -11.07 3.96
C ALA A 19 -0.38 -10.17 4.87
N ILE A 20 -0.96 -9.12 5.46
CA ILE A 20 -0.27 -8.25 6.43
C ILE A 20 0.20 -9.06 7.64
N LYS A 21 -0.72 -9.80 8.26
CA LYS A 21 -0.45 -10.63 9.45
C LYS A 21 0.60 -11.71 9.16
N GLU A 22 0.53 -12.35 8.00
CA GLU A 22 1.52 -13.34 7.55
C GLU A 22 2.92 -12.73 7.41
N ILE A 23 3.03 -11.52 6.87
CA ILE A 23 4.32 -10.82 6.73
C ILE A 23 4.89 -10.50 8.11
N ILE A 24 4.09 -9.95 9.03
CA ILE A 24 4.53 -9.64 10.40
C ILE A 24 5.04 -10.91 11.09
N ALA A 25 4.25 -12.00 11.04
CA ALA A 25 4.62 -13.28 11.64
C ALA A 25 5.90 -13.85 11.03
N ARG A 26 6.06 -13.79 9.69
CA ARG A 26 7.26 -14.24 8.99
C ARG A 26 8.49 -13.44 9.40
N LYS A 27 8.41 -12.10 9.38
CA LYS A 27 9.52 -11.23 9.77
C LYS A 27 9.94 -11.46 11.22
N ARG A 28 8.96 -11.63 12.12
CA ARG A 28 9.25 -11.97 13.52
C ARG A 28 9.97 -13.31 13.65
N ARG A 29 9.51 -14.33 12.91
CA ARG A 29 10.13 -15.67 12.88
C ARG A 29 11.56 -15.63 12.35
N LEU A 30 11.84 -14.79 11.37
CA LEU A 30 13.18 -14.60 10.79
C LEU A 30 14.09 -13.69 11.63
N GLY A 31 13.57 -13.07 12.70
CA GLY A 31 14.34 -12.14 13.54
C GLY A 31 14.59 -10.77 12.90
N GLU A 32 13.89 -10.45 11.82
CA GLU A 32 14.00 -9.17 11.11
C GLU A 32 13.36 -8.01 11.88
N ILE A 33 12.40 -8.31 12.77
CA ILE A 33 11.75 -7.36 13.66
C ILE A 33 11.68 -7.92 15.09
N THR A 34 11.64 -7.03 16.08
CA THR A 34 11.53 -7.41 17.50
C THR A 34 10.13 -7.92 17.84
N ALA A 35 10.00 -8.57 19.01
CA ALA A 35 8.70 -9.02 19.50
C ALA A 35 7.74 -7.84 19.76
N ASP A 36 8.24 -6.77 20.36
CA ASP A 36 7.45 -5.57 20.64
C ASP A 36 7.01 -4.91 19.33
N ARG A 37 7.91 -4.78 18.34
CA ARG A 37 7.57 -4.21 17.04
C ARG A 37 6.50 -5.03 16.31
N ALA A 38 6.59 -6.36 16.38
CA ALA A 38 5.58 -7.24 15.82
C ALA A 38 4.22 -7.08 16.53
N ARG A 39 4.22 -6.95 17.87
CA ARG A 39 3.01 -6.72 18.67
C ARG A 39 2.35 -5.39 18.32
N ASP A 40 3.13 -4.32 18.20
CA ASP A 40 2.63 -2.99 17.83
C ASP A 40 1.99 -3.05 16.44
N ALA A 41 2.70 -3.62 15.46
CA ALA A 41 2.18 -3.79 14.11
C ALA A 41 0.87 -4.61 14.08
N PHE A 42 0.79 -5.70 14.87
CA PHE A 42 -0.44 -6.49 15.01
C PHE A 42 -1.58 -5.71 15.65
N THR A 43 -1.30 -4.88 16.65
CA THR A 43 -2.32 -4.09 17.34
C THR A 43 -2.87 -3.01 16.42
N ASP A 44 -1.98 -2.32 15.71
CA ASP A 44 -2.34 -1.25 14.77
C ASP A 44 -3.21 -1.74 13.61
N ILE A 45 -2.98 -2.96 13.10
CA ILE A 45 -3.83 -3.51 12.02
C ILE A 45 -5.23 -3.91 12.54
N GLU A 46 -5.37 -4.27 13.82
CA GLU A 46 -6.66 -4.67 14.39
C GLU A 46 -7.61 -3.50 14.66
N ILE A 47 -7.06 -2.28 14.82
CA ILE A 47 -7.82 -1.05 15.09
C ILE A 47 -8.20 -0.29 13.81
N LEU A 48 -7.71 -0.70 12.64
CA LEU A 48 -8.05 -0.06 11.37
C LEU A 48 -9.49 -0.38 10.96
N ASP A 49 -10.12 0.57 10.27
CA ASP A 49 -11.36 0.26 9.56
C ASP A 49 -11.06 -0.76 8.46
N TYR A 50 -11.56 -1.97 8.70
CA TYR A 50 -11.34 -3.12 7.85
C TYR A 50 -11.78 -2.87 6.41
N GLN A 51 -12.73 -1.99 6.13
CA GLN A 51 -13.32 -1.94 4.77
C GLN A 51 -12.62 -0.96 3.82
N ASP A 52 -11.68 -0.15 4.30
CA ASP A 52 -11.08 0.92 3.50
C ASP A 52 -9.64 0.59 3.02
N ALA A 53 -9.49 0.51 1.69
CA ALA A 53 -8.21 0.32 1.02
C ALA A 53 -7.23 1.47 1.27
N GLU A 54 -7.72 2.70 1.42
CA GLU A 54 -6.87 3.87 1.68
C GLU A 54 -6.26 3.82 3.09
N CYS A 55 -7.07 3.45 4.10
CA CYS A 55 -6.59 3.19 5.45
C CYS A 55 -5.51 2.10 5.48
N GLN A 56 -5.73 0.97 4.80
CA GLN A 56 -4.76 -0.12 4.75
C GLN A 56 -3.47 0.27 4.01
N ALA A 57 -3.58 1.01 2.90
CA ALA A 57 -2.43 1.56 2.19
C ALA A 57 -1.61 2.50 3.10
N THR A 58 -2.29 3.40 3.80
CA THR A 58 -1.67 4.36 4.72
C THR A 58 -0.94 3.64 5.85
N TYR A 59 -1.56 2.63 6.45
CA TYR A 59 -0.94 1.80 7.46
C TYR A 59 0.35 1.14 6.96
N LEU A 60 0.32 0.53 5.77
CA LEU A 60 1.51 -0.09 5.19
C LEU A 60 2.62 0.93 4.94
N MET A 61 2.28 2.12 4.46
CA MET A 61 3.22 3.23 4.24
C MET A 61 3.82 3.77 5.54
N CYS A 62 3.07 3.80 6.64
CA CYS A 62 3.55 4.20 7.96
C CYS A 62 4.48 3.14 8.60
N ASN A 63 4.39 1.89 8.17
CA ASN A 63 5.13 0.75 8.71
C ASN A 63 6.16 0.21 7.70
N ARG A 64 6.86 1.10 6.99
CA ARG A 64 7.83 0.75 5.93
C ARG A 64 8.99 -0.14 6.40
N ASP A 65 9.39 -0.05 7.66
CA ASP A 65 10.37 -0.96 8.26
C ASP A 65 9.90 -2.42 8.23
N VAL A 66 8.59 -2.65 8.39
CA VAL A 66 7.97 -3.97 8.33
C VAL A 66 7.64 -4.37 6.90
N PHE A 67 7.09 -3.47 6.08
CA PHE A 67 6.49 -3.84 4.79
C PHE A 67 7.31 -3.47 3.55
N GLY A 68 8.33 -2.63 3.71
CA GLY A 68 9.14 -2.10 2.62
C GLY A 68 8.44 -1.03 1.79
N ASP A 69 9.14 -0.54 0.76
CA ASP A 69 8.66 0.56 -0.07
C ASP A 69 7.61 0.15 -1.11
N GLU A 70 7.56 -1.13 -1.48
CA GLU A 70 6.61 -1.70 -2.44
C GLU A 70 5.34 -2.24 -1.78
N TRP A 71 4.79 -1.47 -0.84
CA TRP A 71 3.62 -1.86 -0.06
C TRP A 71 2.39 -2.25 -0.90
N TRP A 72 2.26 -1.71 -2.11
CA TRP A 72 1.17 -2.05 -3.04
C TRP A 72 1.16 -3.54 -3.43
N ASN A 73 2.29 -4.23 -3.30
CA ASN A 73 2.36 -5.69 -3.52
C ASN A 73 1.68 -6.50 -2.42
N ILE A 74 1.27 -5.86 -1.32
CA ILE A 74 0.64 -6.50 -0.16
C ILE A 74 -0.89 -6.41 -0.27
N LEU A 75 -1.41 -5.31 -0.82
CA LEU A 75 -2.85 -5.18 -1.09
C LEU A 75 -3.33 -6.32 -2.00
N ARG A 76 -4.51 -6.85 -1.69
CA ARG A 76 -5.16 -7.95 -2.39
C ARG A 76 -6.47 -7.46 -2.99
N GLY A 77 -6.85 -8.08 -4.11
CA GLY A 77 -8.03 -7.67 -4.85
C GLY A 77 -8.09 -8.28 -6.25
N GLY A 78 -9.02 -7.76 -7.04
CA GLY A 78 -9.22 -8.10 -8.44
C GLY A 78 -9.49 -6.87 -9.29
N VAL A 79 -9.41 -7.02 -10.60
CA VAL A 79 -9.78 -5.98 -11.56
C VAL A 79 -11.06 -6.43 -12.27
N ALA A 80 -12.17 -5.75 -12.04
CA ALA A 80 -13.40 -6.04 -12.77
C ALA A 80 -13.33 -5.43 -14.18
N GLY A 81 -13.67 -6.23 -15.20
CA GLY A 81 -13.74 -5.78 -16.59
C GLY A 81 -12.44 -5.91 -17.40
N LYS A 82 -11.34 -6.38 -16.80
CA LYS A 82 -10.06 -6.62 -17.49
C LYS A 82 -9.34 -7.86 -16.97
N ALA A 83 -8.65 -8.57 -17.87
CA ALA A 83 -7.74 -9.67 -17.54
C ALA A 83 -6.35 -9.15 -17.14
N VAL A 84 -6.28 -8.35 -16.07
CA VAL A 84 -5.02 -7.80 -15.54
C VAL A 84 -4.90 -8.19 -14.07
N LEU A 85 -3.68 -8.52 -13.64
CA LEU A 85 -3.41 -8.80 -12.22
C LEU A 85 -3.62 -7.52 -11.41
N PHE A 86 -4.37 -7.61 -10.31
CA PHE A 86 -4.62 -6.50 -9.40
C PHE A 86 -3.34 -5.77 -8.98
N ARG A 87 -2.28 -6.55 -8.66
CA ARG A 87 -0.95 -6.03 -8.34
C ARG A 87 -0.42 -5.09 -9.42
N ASP A 88 -0.52 -5.51 -10.69
CA ASP A 88 0.06 -4.75 -11.80
C ASP A 88 -0.76 -3.48 -12.05
N ALA A 89 -2.09 -3.58 -12.00
CA ALA A 89 -2.97 -2.41 -12.10
C ALA A 89 -2.72 -1.38 -10.97
N LEU A 90 -2.54 -1.86 -9.74
CA LEU A 90 -2.26 -1.00 -8.59
C LEU A 90 -0.85 -0.37 -8.68
N ARG A 91 0.16 -1.13 -9.10
CA ARG A 91 1.52 -0.62 -9.34
C ARG A 91 1.50 0.49 -10.39
N ASP A 92 0.79 0.27 -11.49
CA ASP A 92 0.70 1.24 -12.58
C ASP A 92 -0.05 2.50 -12.14
N TRP A 93 -1.10 2.35 -11.32
CA TRP A 93 -1.78 3.48 -10.68
C TRP A 93 -0.88 4.28 -9.73
N VAL A 94 -0.12 3.60 -8.85
CA VAL A 94 0.82 4.25 -7.93
C VAL A 94 1.88 5.02 -8.72
N ARG A 95 2.44 4.39 -9.75
CA ARG A 95 3.44 5.01 -10.62
C ARG A 95 2.88 6.24 -11.32
N ALA A 96 1.74 6.12 -12.00
CA ALA A 96 1.11 7.24 -12.70
C ALA A 96 0.74 8.39 -11.75
N THR A 97 0.29 8.07 -10.53
CA THR A 97 -0.05 9.07 -9.51
C THR A 97 1.20 9.81 -9.02
N ARG A 98 2.29 9.10 -8.73
CA ARG A 98 3.57 9.71 -8.35
C ARG A 98 4.17 10.53 -9.49
N GLU A 99 4.10 10.07 -10.74
CA GLU A 99 4.56 10.83 -11.91
C GLU A 99 3.77 12.13 -12.10
N ARG A 100 2.48 12.14 -11.73
CA ARG A 100 1.61 13.32 -11.88
C ARG A 100 1.68 14.30 -10.70
N ASN A 101 1.82 13.78 -9.48
CA ASN A 101 1.66 14.53 -8.23
C ASN A 101 2.97 14.64 -7.42
N GLY A 102 4.01 13.88 -7.77
CA GLY A 102 5.29 13.83 -7.06
C GLY A 102 5.31 12.86 -5.88
N CYS A 103 4.17 12.63 -5.26
CA CYS A 103 3.98 11.71 -4.15
C CYS A 103 2.55 11.18 -4.10
N LEU A 104 2.33 10.11 -3.33
CA LEU A 104 0.99 9.72 -2.93
C LEU A 104 0.50 10.58 -1.75
N TYR A 105 -0.81 10.55 -1.50
CA TYR A 105 -1.38 11.14 -0.28
C TYR A 105 -0.75 10.48 0.95
N GLY A 106 -0.28 11.28 1.91
CA GLY A 106 0.45 10.80 3.10
C GLY A 106 1.94 10.52 2.90
N GLU A 107 2.47 10.54 1.67
CA GLU A 107 3.92 10.44 1.45
C GLU A 107 4.60 11.82 1.62
N PRO A 108 5.79 11.90 2.26
CA PRO A 108 6.56 13.13 2.26
C PRO A 108 6.90 13.52 0.81
N CYS A 109 6.46 14.70 0.40
CA CYS A 109 6.65 15.18 -0.96
C CYS A 109 8.15 15.27 -1.26
N ARG A 110 8.63 14.63 -2.34
CA ARG A 110 10.06 14.69 -2.71
C ARG A 110 10.41 16.14 -3.07
N ALA A 111 11.39 16.71 -2.37
CA ALA A 111 11.79 18.13 -2.45
C ALA A 111 12.07 18.64 -3.88
N GLY A 112 12.39 17.76 -4.84
CA GLY A 112 12.63 18.13 -6.24
C GLY A 112 11.37 18.29 -7.13
N PHE A 113 10.20 17.79 -6.71
CA PHE A 113 9.00 17.81 -7.56
C PHE A 113 8.30 19.18 -7.57
N LEU A 114 8.40 19.95 -6.48
CA LEU A 114 7.87 21.31 -6.39
C LEU A 114 8.68 22.32 -7.21
N GLN A 115 9.99 22.09 -7.40
CA GLN A 115 10.84 22.96 -8.24
C GLN A 115 10.50 22.85 -9.73
N GLN A 116 10.01 21.72 -10.22
CA GLN A 116 9.67 21.53 -11.64
C GLN A 116 8.32 22.15 -12.06
N ARG A 117 7.45 22.51 -11.10
CA ARG A 117 6.16 23.16 -11.37
C ARG A 117 6.17 24.67 -11.11
N GLY A 118 7.28 25.20 -10.60
CA GLY A 118 7.48 26.62 -10.31
C GLY A 118 8.44 27.34 -11.26
N ALA A 119 8.69 26.79 -12.46
CA ALA A 119 9.50 27.38 -13.52
C ALA A 119 8.69 27.51 -14.82
#